data_AF-A0A7D9DW11-F1
#
_entry.id   AF-A0A7D9DW11-F1
#
_cell.length_a   1.000
_cell.length_b   1.000
_cell.length_c   1.000
_cell.angle_alpha   90.00
_cell.angle_beta   90.00
_cell.angle_gamma   90.00
#
_symmetry.space_group_name_H-M   'P 1'
#
loop_
_entity.id
_entity.type
_entity.pdbx_description
1 polymer ?
#
loop_
_entity_poly.entity_id
_entity_poly.type
_entity_poly.pdbx_seq_one_letter_code
_entity_poly.pdbx_strand_id
1 'polypeptide(L)'
;KARVKRLLLQVYCMVTSLRLKIAVEKSIESDASLTKRSTSACSNYIKIDPNTISYDATPKPWDRSPAATFVSNTVTQGMNKALMARVPGLGNTTIRDVFDKLKVNGCICLPFGGAVRDQFLGGQVLDIDADTPCGEGDVKNVHIGDQTEADGEEIDLANWKKTFIDKLTNLEYTTNSLGYYEDDTNNRGVVIDLPGSGVVDTCNKKIRIPVPPDQWENWYNRDSWKIFRYWKLRAKGYTAPDDALPSFIKNKTKEILKIKDGIKTFKKSFCKYAFSGEYKKCDGRENCIVPHPACTDSVQLNEKRNKYYGLIEENLGEYWKDEAKALLDNLSIECASSKGGSVSSSRYSSLLNVLLQRGDPSPADCNTGNKTNQFLILIIVGMVIQYCGLLYI
;
A
#
# COMPACT_ATOMS: atom_id res chain seq x y z
N LYS A 1 49.78 -13.22 -18.65
CA LYS A 1 49.13 -13.99 -17.56
C LYS A 1 49.30 -13.20 -16.26
N ALA A 2 48.21 -12.99 -15.52
CA ALA A 2 48.08 -12.28 -14.25
C ALA A 2 48.17 -10.73 -14.27
N ARG A 3 47.00 -10.08 -14.37
CA ARG A 3 46.55 -8.95 -13.53
C ARG A 3 45.26 -8.33 -14.12
N VAL A 4 44.13 -8.96 -13.82
CA VAL A 4 42.82 -8.30 -13.97
C VAL A 4 42.53 -7.60 -12.65
N LYS A 5 42.54 -6.27 -12.68
CA LYS A 5 42.13 -5.39 -11.58
C LYS A 5 40.64 -5.64 -11.29
N ARG A 6 40.34 -6.11 -10.06
CA ARG A 6 39.01 -5.98 -9.45
C ARG A 6 38.76 -4.50 -9.20
N LEU A 7 37.88 -3.88 -9.98
CA LEU A 7 37.21 -2.65 -9.56
C LEU A 7 36.03 -3.05 -8.66
N LEU A 8 36.18 -2.78 -7.37
CA LEU A 8 35.07 -2.77 -6.42
C LEU A 8 34.21 -1.53 -6.71
N LEU A 9 33.09 -1.71 -7.39
CA LEU A 9 32.04 -0.70 -7.46
C LEU A 9 31.14 -0.89 -6.24
N GLN A 10 31.46 -0.20 -5.14
CA GLN A 10 30.56 -0.03 -4.00
C GLN A 10 29.52 1.02 -4.39
N VAL A 11 28.34 0.56 -4.83
CA VAL A 11 27.18 1.43 -5.00
C VAL A 11 26.59 1.68 -3.61
N TYR A 12 26.76 2.90 -3.12
CA TYR A 12 26.01 3.43 -1.98
C TYR A 12 24.54 3.62 -2.41
N CYS A 13 23.66 2.72 -1.99
CA CYS A 13 22.22 2.97 -2.03
C CYS A 13 21.81 3.71 -0.75
N MET A 14 21.43 4.98 -0.89
CA MET A 14 20.73 5.70 0.18
C MET A 14 19.37 5.04 0.42
N VAL A 15 19.15 4.67 1.69
CA VAL A 15 17.99 3.93 2.18
C VAL A 15 16.79 4.86 2.28
N THR A 16 15.81 4.67 1.39
CA THR A 16 14.41 5.03 1.62
C THR A 16 13.61 3.76 1.44
N SER A 17 12.85 3.35 2.47
CA SER A 17 11.88 2.25 2.45
C SER A 17 11.15 2.19 1.10
N LEU A 18 11.51 1.21 0.27
CA LEU A 18 10.78 0.90 -0.97
C LEU A 18 9.41 0.33 -0.58
N ARG A 19 8.40 0.67 -1.37
CA ARG A 19 6.99 0.33 -1.15
C ARG A 19 6.40 0.06 -2.52
N LEU A 20 5.99 -1.18 -2.81
CA LEU A 20 5.13 -1.40 -3.96
C LEU A 20 3.98 -2.34 -3.69
N LYS A 21 2.80 -1.83 -3.98
CA LYS A 21 1.53 -2.47 -3.76
C LYS A 21 1.16 -3.29 -5.00
N ILE A 22 1.07 -4.62 -4.90
CA ILE A 22 0.56 -5.44 -6.00
C ILE A 22 -0.93 -5.17 -6.14
N ALA A 23 -1.30 -4.53 -7.25
CA ALA A 23 -2.69 -4.42 -7.64
C ALA A 23 -3.10 -5.75 -8.28
N VAL A 24 -4.12 -6.41 -7.73
CA VAL A 24 -4.70 -7.58 -8.39
C VAL A 24 -5.37 -7.07 -9.66
N GLU A 25 -4.93 -7.54 -10.84
CA GLU A 25 -5.64 -7.25 -12.09
C GLU A 25 -7.10 -7.64 -11.90
N LYS A 26 -8.00 -6.68 -12.11
CA LYS A 26 -9.43 -6.99 -12.16
C LYS A 26 -9.65 -7.90 -13.36
N SER A 27 -9.69 -9.21 -13.13
CA SER A 27 -10.25 -10.13 -14.10
C SER A 27 -11.68 -9.66 -14.36
N ILE A 28 -11.95 -9.18 -15.58
CA ILE A 28 -13.29 -8.83 -16.04
C ILE A 28 -14.03 -10.15 -16.28
N GLU A 29 -14.33 -10.88 -15.22
CA GLU A 29 -15.33 -11.93 -15.23
C GLU A 29 -16.66 -11.22 -14.98
N SER A 30 -17.37 -10.89 -16.07
CA SER A 30 -18.74 -10.38 -16.02
C SER A 30 -19.71 -11.51 -15.67
N ASP A 31 -19.55 -12.12 -14.49
CA ASP A 31 -20.47 -13.15 -14.01
C ASP A 31 -21.69 -12.47 -13.37
N ALA A 32 -22.57 -11.97 -14.24
CA ALA A 32 -23.88 -11.41 -13.88
C ALA A 32 -24.89 -12.47 -13.37
N SER A 33 -24.46 -13.67 -12.96
CA SER A 33 -25.33 -14.78 -12.55
C SER A 33 -25.16 -15.26 -11.10
N LEU A 34 -24.26 -14.67 -10.30
CA LEU A 34 -24.06 -15.05 -8.88
C LEU A 34 -25.04 -14.33 -7.93
N THR A 35 -26.34 -14.64 -8.05
CA THR A 35 -27.36 -14.26 -7.05
C THR A 35 -27.52 -15.28 -5.92
N LYS A 36 -26.75 -16.38 -5.93
CA LYS A 36 -26.60 -17.22 -4.72
C LYS A 36 -25.76 -16.44 -3.72
N ARG A 37 -26.41 -15.90 -2.68
CA ARG A 37 -25.76 -15.36 -1.48
C ARG A 37 -24.68 -16.34 -1.05
N SER A 38 -23.43 -16.06 -1.41
CA SER A 38 -22.27 -16.67 -0.78
C SER A 38 -22.47 -16.50 0.72
N THR A 39 -22.51 -17.61 1.46
CA THR A 39 -22.55 -17.57 2.91
C THR A 39 -21.29 -16.83 3.35
N SER A 40 -21.47 -15.61 3.87
CA SER A 40 -20.36 -14.77 4.30
C SER A 40 -19.43 -15.57 5.21
N ALA A 41 -18.12 -15.42 5.09
CA ALA A 41 -17.19 -16.18 5.93
C ALA A 41 -17.43 -15.96 7.44
N CYS A 42 -18.10 -14.87 7.77
CA CYS A 42 -18.58 -14.53 9.11
C CYS A 42 -19.60 -15.50 9.73
N SER A 43 -20.21 -16.40 8.96
CA SER A 43 -21.13 -17.41 9.48
C SER A 43 -20.52 -18.82 9.61
N ASN A 44 -19.27 -19.03 9.19
CA ASN A 44 -18.67 -20.37 9.11
C ASN A 44 -17.18 -20.44 9.51
N TYR A 45 -16.68 -19.46 10.26
CA TYR A 45 -15.33 -19.55 10.82
C TYR A 45 -15.33 -20.34 12.14
N ILE A 46 -14.27 -21.09 12.38
CA ILE A 46 -14.09 -21.92 13.57
C ILE A 46 -12.76 -21.53 14.21
N LYS A 47 -12.79 -21.22 15.51
CA LYS A 47 -11.56 -21.02 16.30
C LYS A 47 -10.89 -22.39 16.48
N ILE A 48 -9.60 -22.48 16.21
CA ILE A 48 -8.84 -23.72 16.33
C ILE A 48 -7.76 -23.60 17.42
N ASP A 49 -7.28 -24.75 17.92
CA ASP A 49 -6.08 -24.78 18.75
C ASP A 49 -4.85 -24.56 17.85
N PRO A 50 -4.00 -23.55 18.13
CA PRO A 50 -2.78 -23.29 17.36
C PRO A 50 -1.80 -24.47 17.31
N ASN A 51 -1.86 -25.42 18.25
CA ASN A 51 -1.03 -26.62 18.24
C ASN A 51 -1.39 -27.60 17.10
N THR A 52 -2.56 -27.42 16.47
CA THR A 52 -2.98 -28.23 15.33
C THR A 52 -2.43 -27.72 14.00
N ILE A 53 -1.78 -26.55 13.98
CA ILE A 53 -1.26 -25.92 12.76
C ILE A 53 0.12 -26.48 12.46
N SER A 54 0.31 -27.01 11.25
CA SER A 54 1.63 -27.43 10.78
C SER A 54 2.44 -26.20 10.38
N TYR A 55 3.43 -25.86 11.21
CA TYR A 55 4.32 -24.72 11.02
C TYR A 55 5.68 -25.04 11.65
N ASP A 56 6.72 -25.00 10.82
CA ASP A 56 8.07 -25.43 11.14
C ASP A 56 9.02 -24.28 11.49
N ALA A 57 8.67 -23.05 11.14
CA ALA A 57 9.47 -21.87 11.46
C ALA A 57 9.26 -21.37 12.90
N THR A 58 10.21 -20.57 13.37
CA THR A 58 10.17 -19.91 14.68
C THR A 58 10.61 -18.45 14.55
N PRO A 59 9.95 -17.50 15.25
CA PRO A 59 8.79 -17.67 16.13
C PRO A 59 7.48 -17.93 15.35
N LYS A 60 6.49 -18.59 15.98
CA LYS A 60 5.17 -18.74 15.33
C LYS A 60 4.40 -17.42 15.42
N PRO A 61 3.70 -17.00 14.35
CA PRO A 61 3.04 -15.70 14.32
C PRO A 61 1.88 -15.55 15.34
N TRP A 62 1.37 -16.66 15.87
CA TRP A 62 0.31 -16.70 16.88
C TRP A 62 0.80 -16.99 18.31
N ASP A 63 2.11 -17.06 18.56
CA ASP A 63 2.65 -17.32 19.91
C ASP A 63 2.46 -16.13 20.87
N ARG A 64 2.08 -14.95 20.34
CA ARG A 64 1.82 -13.76 21.15
C ARG A 64 0.44 -13.82 21.83
N SER A 65 0.34 -13.32 23.05
CA SER A 65 -0.96 -12.95 23.62
C SER A 65 -1.41 -11.58 23.07
N PRO A 66 -2.70 -11.37 22.75
CA PRO A 66 -3.84 -12.29 22.87
C PRO A 66 -4.22 -12.97 21.54
N ALA A 67 -3.26 -13.35 20.70
CA ALA A 67 -3.57 -13.85 19.35
C ALA A 67 -4.47 -15.08 19.37
N ALA A 68 -5.29 -15.21 18.33
CA ALA A 68 -6.17 -16.35 18.10
C ALA A 68 -6.05 -16.84 16.66
N THR A 69 -6.34 -18.11 16.43
CA THR A 69 -6.31 -18.73 15.11
C THR A 69 -7.67 -19.29 14.72
N PHE A 70 -8.02 -19.11 13.46
CA PHE A 70 -9.31 -19.51 12.91
C PHE A 70 -9.14 -20.19 11.56
N VAL A 71 -10.09 -21.04 11.22
CA VAL A 71 -10.24 -21.61 9.87
C VAL A 71 -11.60 -21.20 9.31
N SER A 72 -11.64 -20.93 8.01
CA SER A 72 -12.89 -20.71 7.26
C SER A 72 -12.69 -21.15 5.83
N ASN A 73 -13.56 -22.03 5.34
CA ASN A 73 -13.53 -22.50 3.95
C ASN A 73 -13.71 -21.33 2.97
N THR A 74 -14.60 -20.39 3.30
CA THR A 74 -14.86 -19.21 2.47
C THR A 74 -13.61 -18.32 2.38
N VAL A 75 -12.94 -18.04 3.51
CA VAL A 75 -11.69 -17.26 3.50
C VAL A 75 -10.59 -18.01 2.74
N THR A 76 -10.45 -19.32 2.97
CA THR A 76 -9.44 -20.16 2.29
C THR A 76 -9.61 -20.09 0.77
N GLN A 77 -10.83 -20.32 0.27
CA GLN A 77 -11.13 -20.27 -1.16
C GLN A 77 -10.85 -18.89 -1.76
N GLY A 78 -11.28 -17.84 -1.06
CA GLY A 78 -11.12 -16.47 -1.51
C GLY A 78 -9.66 -16.01 -1.51
N MET A 79 -8.87 -16.38 -0.50
CA MET A 79 -7.43 -16.15 -0.47
C MET A 79 -6.71 -16.98 -1.54
N ASN A 80 -7.10 -18.23 -1.78
CA ASN A 80 -6.54 -19.01 -2.87
C ASN A 80 -6.80 -18.36 -4.23
N LYS A 81 -7.99 -17.82 -4.48
CA LYS A 81 -8.28 -17.04 -5.70
C LYS A 81 -7.39 -15.80 -5.79
N ALA A 82 -7.23 -15.06 -4.69
CA ALA A 82 -6.39 -13.87 -4.65
C ALA A 82 -4.91 -14.18 -4.92
N LEU A 83 -4.38 -15.26 -4.34
CA LEU A 83 -2.98 -15.69 -4.51
C LEU A 83 -2.71 -16.22 -5.93
N MET A 84 -3.73 -16.70 -6.64
CA MET A 84 -3.59 -17.11 -8.04
C MET A 84 -3.67 -15.94 -9.03
N ALA A 85 -3.84 -14.70 -8.56
CA ALA A 85 -3.75 -13.53 -9.43
C ALA A 85 -2.36 -13.39 -10.02
N ARG A 86 -2.29 -12.98 -11.29
CA ARG A 86 -1.02 -12.68 -11.98
C ARG A 86 -0.41 -11.41 -11.39
N VAL A 87 0.92 -11.40 -11.29
CA VAL A 87 1.68 -10.21 -10.94
C VAL A 87 1.96 -9.44 -12.23
N PRO A 88 1.51 -8.18 -12.34
CA PRO A 88 1.76 -7.38 -13.54
C PRO A 88 3.27 -7.25 -13.82
N GLY A 89 3.66 -7.34 -15.09
CA GLY A 89 5.06 -7.31 -15.50
C GLY A 89 5.85 -8.61 -15.30
N LEU A 90 5.27 -9.66 -14.70
CA LEU A 90 5.94 -10.95 -14.47
C LEU A 90 5.36 -12.11 -15.32
N GLY A 91 4.76 -11.79 -16.47
CA GLY A 91 4.20 -12.77 -17.41
C GLY A 91 3.07 -13.61 -16.80
N ASN A 92 3.25 -14.95 -16.76
CA ASN A 92 2.27 -15.88 -16.17
C ASN A 92 2.47 -16.12 -14.67
N THR A 93 3.45 -15.46 -14.04
CA THR A 93 3.76 -15.63 -12.61
C THR A 93 2.60 -15.12 -11.76
N THR A 94 2.14 -15.95 -10.83
CA THR A 94 1.12 -15.61 -9.84
C THR A 94 1.73 -15.12 -8.53
N ILE A 95 0.94 -14.46 -7.68
CA ILE A 95 1.38 -14.08 -6.33
C ILE A 95 1.82 -15.32 -5.53
N ARG A 96 1.14 -16.45 -5.70
CA ARG A 96 1.52 -17.73 -5.10
C ARG A 96 2.91 -18.17 -5.54
N ASP A 97 3.21 -18.13 -6.83
CA ASP A 97 4.53 -18.53 -7.35
C ASP A 97 5.65 -17.68 -6.71
N VAL A 98 5.40 -16.39 -6.50
CA VAL A 98 6.31 -15.51 -5.77
C VAL A 98 6.50 -15.99 -4.33
N PHE A 99 5.40 -16.24 -3.62
CA PHE A 99 5.45 -16.62 -2.20
C PHE A 99 6.12 -17.98 -2.00
N ASP A 100 5.84 -18.94 -2.88
CA ASP A 100 6.48 -20.26 -2.87
C ASP A 100 7.98 -20.14 -3.15
N LYS A 101 8.37 -19.28 -4.10
CA LYS A 101 9.78 -19.01 -4.39
C LYS A 101 10.50 -18.39 -3.19
N LEU A 102 9.87 -17.45 -2.50
CA LEU A 102 10.42 -16.85 -1.27
C LEU A 102 10.49 -17.90 -0.14
N LYS A 103 9.45 -18.71 0.03
CA LYS A 103 9.38 -19.79 1.04
C LYS A 103 10.50 -20.82 0.86
N VAL A 104 10.80 -21.24 -0.38
CA VAL A 104 11.92 -22.15 -0.69
C VAL A 104 13.28 -21.57 -0.27
N ASN A 105 13.42 -20.25 -0.23
CA ASN A 105 14.62 -19.56 0.25
C ASN A 105 14.58 -19.24 1.76
N GLY A 106 13.65 -19.84 2.51
CA GLY A 106 13.48 -19.60 3.94
C GLY A 106 12.71 -18.33 4.29
N CYS A 107 12.12 -17.65 3.29
CA CYS A 107 11.36 -16.42 3.48
C CYS A 107 9.85 -16.68 3.39
N ILE A 108 9.26 -17.08 4.51
CA ILE A 108 7.80 -17.21 4.61
C ILE A 108 7.16 -15.83 4.43
N CYS A 109 6.15 -15.75 3.57
CA CYS A 109 5.36 -14.53 3.34
C CYS A 109 3.90 -14.80 3.75
N LEU A 110 3.34 -13.94 4.58
CA LEU A 110 1.97 -14.06 5.07
C LEU A 110 1.14 -12.88 4.56
N PRO A 111 0.07 -13.10 3.77
CA PRO A 111 -0.89 -12.03 3.48
C PRO A 111 -1.41 -11.41 4.77
N PHE A 112 -1.53 -10.09 4.80
CA PHE A 112 -1.86 -9.35 5.99
C PHE A 112 -2.90 -8.24 5.74
N GLY A 113 -3.62 -7.88 6.79
CA GLY A 113 -4.44 -6.69 6.88
C GLY A 113 -5.69 -6.71 6.01
N GLY A 114 -5.77 -5.76 5.07
CA GLY A 114 -7.01 -5.45 4.35
C GLY A 114 -7.51 -6.59 3.47
N ALA A 115 -6.61 -7.36 2.86
CA ALA A 115 -6.92 -8.50 1.99
C ALA A 115 -7.69 -9.59 2.77
N VAL A 116 -7.15 -9.98 3.92
CA VAL A 116 -7.74 -11.03 4.78
C VAL A 116 -9.09 -10.58 5.32
N ARG A 117 -9.20 -9.33 5.78
CA ARG A 117 -10.48 -8.73 6.22
C ARG A 117 -11.54 -8.78 5.13
N ASP A 118 -11.17 -8.39 3.91
CA ASP A 118 -12.15 -8.27 2.83
C ASP A 118 -12.69 -9.65 2.41
N GLN A 119 -11.95 -10.75 2.63
CA GLN A 119 -12.47 -12.12 2.45
C GLN A 119 -13.59 -12.50 3.42
N PHE A 120 -13.54 -12.03 4.67
CA PHE A 120 -14.65 -12.25 5.60
C PHE A 120 -15.94 -11.57 5.15
N LEU A 121 -15.81 -10.43 4.48
CA LEU A 121 -16.91 -9.64 3.97
C LEU A 121 -17.43 -10.10 2.59
N GLY A 122 -16.84 -11.16 2.03
CA GLY A 122 -17.13 -11.59 0.65
C GLY A 122 -16.71 -10.57 -0.41
N GLY A 123 -15.77 -9.69 -0.08
CA GLY A 123 -15.21 -8.70 -0.98
C GLY A 123 -14.11 -9.27 -1.86
N GLN A 124 -13.90 -8.64 -3.01
CA GLN A 124 -12.74 -8.90 -3.85
C GLN A 124 -11.48 -8.32 -3.17
N VAL A 125 -10.39 -9.10 -3.12
CA VAL A 125 -9.07 -8.55 -2.77
C VAL A 125 -8.62 -7.64 -3.90
N LEU A 126 -8.41 -6.37 -3.59
CA LEU A 126 -7.87 -5.39 -4.54
C LEU A 126 -6.34 -5.34 -4.51
N ASP A 127 -5.78 -5.61 -3.34
CA ASP A 127 -4.38 -5.49 -2.99
C ASP A 127 -4.02 -6.52 -1.92
N ILE A 128 -2.87 -7.18 -2.08
CA ILE A 128 -2.29 -8.08 -1.07
C ILE A 128 -1.05 -7.40 -0.50
N ASP A 129 -1.18 -6.95 0.75
CA ASP A 129 -0.02 -6.63 1.58
C ASP A 129 0.47 -7.94 2.22
N ALA A 130 1.77 -8.13 2.36
CA ALA A 130 2.32 -9.31 3.01
C ALA A 130 3.49 -8.99 3.93
N ASP A 131 3.69 -9.85 4.91
CA ASP A 131 4.72 -9.73 5.91
C ASP A 131 5.67 -10.92 5.87
N THR A 132 6.97 -10.66 6.03
CA THR A 132 8.02 -11.68 6.01
C THR A 132 9.05 -11.47 7.12
N PRO A 133 9.61 -12.53 7.72
CA PRO A 133 10.69 -12.39 8.71
C PRO A 133 12.03 -12.06 8.05
N CYS A 134 12.13 -12.18 6.74
CA CYS A 134 13.33 -11.89 5.96
C CYS A 134 13.66 -10.40 5.89
N GLY A 135 14.94 -10.09 5.79
CA GLY A 135 15.41 -8.73 5.55
C GLY A 135 15.27 -8.34 4.08
N GLU A 136 15.33 -7.03 3.78
CA GLU A 136 15.31 -6.54 2.39
C GLU A 136 16.39 -7.19 1.50
N GLY A 137 17.54 -7.55 2.08
CA GLY A 137 18.62 -8.21 1.36
C GLY A 137 18.26 -9.62 0.90
N ASP A 138 17.51 -10.37 1.70
CA ASP A 138 17.14 -11.75 1.40
C ASP A 138 16.09 -11.80 0.28
N VAL A 139 15.14 -10.85 0.30
CA VAL A 139 14.09 -10.71 -0.72
C VAL A 139 14.70 -10.36 -2.08
N LYS A 140 15.65 -9.41 -2.14
CA LYS A 140 16.27 -8.95 -3.39
C LYS A 140 17.07 -10.03 -4.12
N ASN A 141 17.52 -11.05 -3.39
CA ASN A 141 18.26 -12.16 -3.97
C ASN A 141 17.36 -13.23 -4.62
N VAL A 142 16.04 -13.09 -4.50
CA VAL A 142 15.09 -14.01 -5.14
C VAL A 142 14.73 -13.48 -6.52
N HIS A 143 15.25 -14.14 -7.56
CA HIS A 143 14.85 -13.86 -8.94
C HIS A 143 13.49 -14.49 -9.23
N ILE A 144 12.56 -13.64 -9.67
CA ILE A 144 11.18 -14.00 -10.00
C ILE A 144 10.92 -13.57 -11.44
N GLY A 145 10.57 -14.53 -12.30
CA GLY A 145 10.32 -14.29 -13.73
C GLY A 145 11.54 -14.53 -14.64
N ASP A 146 11.28 -14.50 -15.95
CA ASP A 146 12.30 -14.53 -17.00
C ASP A 146 12.98 -13.15 -17.06
N GLN A 147 14.31 -13.10 -17.10
CA GLN A 147 15.11 -11.85 -16.94
C GLN A 147 14.95 -10.80 -18.07
N THR A 148 13.97 -10.93 -18.95
CA THR A 148 13.91 -10.18 -20.21
C THR A 148 13.06 -8.91 -20.18
N GLU A 149 12.32 -8.63 -19.11
CA GLU A 149 11.46 -7.44 -19.04
C GLU A 149 11.79 -6.57 -17.82
N ALA A 150 12.26 -5.34 -18.08
CA ALA A 150 12.72 -4.37 -17.09
C ALA A 150 11.59 -3.61 -16.37
N ASP A 151 10.34 -4.07 -16.53
CA ASP A 151 9.12 -3.37 -16.08
C ASP A 151 8.43 -4.12 -14.93
N GLY A 152 9.23 -4.72 -14.03
CA GLY A 152 8.72 -5.51 -12.92
C GLY A 152 8.05 -4.66 -11.84
N GLU A 153 6.82 -4.99 -11.48
CA GLU A 153 6.20 -4.53 -10.24
C GLU A 153 6.84 -5.27 -9.03
N GLU A 154 7.43 -4.50 -8.11
CA GLU A 154 7.85 -4.88 -6.75
C GLU A 154 6.69 -5.28 -5.80
N ILE A 155 7.01 -6.01 -4.73
CA ILE A 155 6.05 -6.55 -3.76
C ILE A 155 6.27 -5.89 -2.39
N ASP A 156 5.21 -5.39 -1.74
CA ASP A 156 5.27 -4.78 -0.41
C ASP A 156 5.41 -5.90 0.62
N LEU A 157 6.66 -6.16 1.00
CA LEU A 157 7.00 -7.06 2.08
C LEU A 157 7.33 -6.24 3.32
N ALA A 158 6.38 -6.17 4.24
CA ALA A 158 6.61 -5.57 5.54
C ALA A 158 7.44 -6.51 6.44
N ASN A 159 8.23 -5.91 7.33
CA ASN A 159 9.03 -6.66 8.28
C ASN A 159 8.14 -7.25 9.38
N TRP A 160 7.99 -8.57 9.37
CA TRP A 160 7.21 -9.36 10.31
C TRP A 160 7.49 -9.00 11.77
N LYS A 161 8.74 -8.66 12.13
CA LYS A 161 9.08 -8.32 13.53
C LYS A 161 8.21 -7.17 14.04
N LYS A 162 7.89 -6.19 13.21
CA LYS A 162 7.09 -5.01 13.59
C LYS A 162 5.60 -5.34 13.73
N THR A 163 5.11 -6.34 13.00
CA THR A 163 3.69 -6.66 12.90
C THR A 163 3.32 -7.83 13.82
N PHE A 164 3.94 -8.98 13.63
CA PHE A 164 3.57 -10.22 14.32
C PHE A 164 4.25 -10.39 15.66
N ILE A 165 5.39 -9.74 15.92
CA ILE A 165 6.16 -9.94 17.16
C ILE A 165 6.06 -8.73 18.10
N ASP A 166 6.02 -7.51 17.55
CA ASP A 166 6.04 -6.29 18.36
C ASP A 166 4.73 -6.05 19.14
N LYS A 167 4.72 -5.02 19.99
CA LYS A 167 3.59 -4.61 20.83
C LYS A 167 2.35 -4.32 20.00
N LEU A 168 1.17 -4.56 20.59
CA LEU A 168 -0.13 -4.28 19.97
C LEU A 168 -0.28 -2.80 19.55
N THR A 169 0.44 -1.88 20.19
CA THR A 169 0.48 -0.46 19.79
C THR A 169 0.98 -0.25 18.35
N ASN A 170 1.73 -1.19 17.78
CA ASN A 170 2.22 -1.10 16.40
C ASN A 170 1.21 -1.60 15.38
N LEU A 171 0.20 -2.36 15.80
CA LEU A 171 -0.86 -2.84 14.93
C LEU A 171 -1.80 -1.70 14.51
N GLU A 172 -2.55 -1.94 13.44
CA GLU A 172 -3.62 -1.05 12.99
C GLU A 172 -4.90 -1.28 13.81
N TYR A 173 -6.06 -0.86 13.31
CA TYR A 173 -7.32 -1.31 13.91
C TYR A 173 -7.42 -2.84 13.88
N THR A 174 -8.16 -3.42 14.81
CA THR A 174 -8.25 -4.87 15.00
C THR A 174 -8.59 -5.61 13.71
N THR A 175 -9.55 -5.07 12.95
CA THR A 175 -10.03 -5.61 11.67
C THR A 175 -9.04 -5.50 10.53
N ASN A 176 -7.96 -4.76 10.71
CA ASN A 176 -6.87 -4.60 9.75
C ASN A 176 -5.57 -5.24 10.25
N SER A 177 -5.66 -6.09 11.29
CA SER A 177 -4.53 -6.75 11.94
C SER A 177 -4.67 -8.28 11.88
N LEU A 178 -5.15 -8.77 10.73
CA LEU A 178 -5.38 -10.18 10.44
C LEU A 178 -4.31 -10.69 9.47
N GLY A 179 -3.68 -11.81 9.78
CA GLY A 179 -2.79 -12.55 8.89
C GLY A 179 -3.47 -13.77 8.27
N TYR A 180 -2.91 -14.29 7.19
CA TYR A 180 -3.30 -15.55 6.57
C TYR A 180 -2.08 -16.45 6.38
N TYR A 181 -2.22 -17.73 6.68
CA TYR A 181 -1.20 -18.77 6.51
C TYR A 181 -1.81 -19.99 5.83
N GLU A 182 -1.07 -20.59 4.90
CA GLU A 182 -1.46 -21.83 4.23
C GLU A 182 -0.84 -23.03 4.96
N ASP A 183 -1.68 -23.79 5.66
CA ASP A 183 -1.31 -25.01 6.35
C ASP A 183 -1.37 -26.18 5.36
N ASP A 184 -0.31 -26.30 4.54
CA ASP A 184 -0.21 -27.26 3.44
C ASP A 184 -0.42 -28.71 3.91
N THR A 185 0.07 -29.05 5.11
CA THR A 185 -0.05 -30.39 5.70
C THR A 185 -1.51 -30.79 5.92
N ASN A 186 -2.34 -29.83 6.33
CA ASN A 186 -3.76 -30.07 6.60
C ASN A 186 -4.67 -29.56 5.46
N ASN A 187 -4.10 -29.10 4.34
CA ASN A 187 -4.81 -28.56 3.18
C ASN A 187 -5.89 -27.52 3.57
N ARG A 188 -5.51 -26.52 4.38
CA ARG A 188 -6.42 -25.48 4.88
C ARG A 188 -5.76 -24.12 5.02
N GLY A 189 -6.57 -23.05 4.91
CA GLY A 189 -6.16 -21.70 5.25
C GLY A 189 -6.38 -21.40 6.72
N VAL A 190 -5.38 -20.81 7.38
CA VAL A 190 -5.43 -20.37 8.77
C VAL A 190 -5.40 -18.85 8.82
N VAL A 191 -6.41 -18.26 9.45
CA VAL A 191 -6.45 -16.83 9.77
C VAL A 191 -5.82 -16.61 11.14
N ILE A 192 -4.88 -15.67 11.20
CA ILE A 192 -4.14 -15.29 12.41
C ILE A 192 -4.69 -13.93 12.88
N ASP A 193 -5.43 -13.92 13.97
CA ASP A 193 -6.02 -12.72 14.57
C ASP A 193 -5.10 -12.21 15.69
N LEU A 194 -4.18 -11.30 15.37
CA LEU A 194 -3.15 -10.84 16.32
C LEU A 194 -3.73 -10.15 17.57
N PRO A 195 -4.79 -9.31 17.45
CA PRO A 195 -5.45 -8.72 18.62
C PRO A 195 -6.43 -9.66 19.33
N GLY A 196 -6.72 -10.84 18.76
CA GLY A 196 -7.69 -11.80 19.31
C GLY A 196 -9.17 -11.40 19.16
N SER A 197 -9.46 -10.21 18.63
CA SER A 197 -10.81 -9.71 18.38
C SER A 197 -11.05 -9.24 16.94
N GLY A 198 -10.04 -9.29 16.07
CA GLY A 198 -10.11 -8.77 14.71
C GLY A 198 -11.11 -9.50 13.82
N VAL A 199 -11.24 -10.83 13.92
CA VAL A 199 -12.23 -11.60 13.15
C VAL A 199 -13.65 -11.22 13.58
N VAL A 200 -13.91 -11.20 14.88
CA VAL A 200 -15.21 -10.82 15.45
C VAL A 200 -15.56 -9.38 15.10
N ASP A 201 -14.61 -8.46 15.24
CA ASP A 201 -14.81 -7.04 14.90
C ASP A 201 -15.03 -6.86 13.39
N THR A 202 -14.39 -7.67 12.53
CA THR A 202 -14.59 -7.63 11.08
C THR A 202 -16.03 -8.01 10.74
N CYS A 203 -16.49 -9.12 11.32
CA CYS A 203 -17.83 -9.64 11.07
C CYS A 203 -18.95 -8.76 11.64
N ASN A 204 -18.71 -8.13 12.79
CA ASN A 204 -19.64 -7.19 13.40
C ASN A 204 -19.46 -5.74 12.91
N LYS A 205 -18.58 -5.51 11.93
CA LYS A 205 -18.22 -4.20 11.39
C LYS A 205 -17.89 -3.18 12.50
N LYS A 206 -17.01 -3.55 13.43
CA LYS A 206 -16.55 -2.71 14.54
C LYS A 206 -15.14 -2.16 14.30
N ILE A 207 -14.93 -0.89 14.63
CA ILE A 207 -13.62 -0.23 14.60
C ILE A 207 -13.07 -0.23 16.03
N ARG A 208 -12.03 -1.00 16.32
CA ARG A 208 -11.39 -1.02 17.62
C ARG A 208 -9.88 -0.84 17.49
N ILE A 209 -9.30 -0.03 18.36
CA ILE A 209 -7.84 0.07 18.52
C ILE A 209 -7.38 -1.15 19.33
N PRO A 210 -6.31 -1.87 18.95
CA PRO A 210 -5.94 -3.19 19.50
C PRO A 210 -5.30 -3.10 20.91
N VAL A 211 -5.45 -1.97 21.59
CA VAL A 211 -4.97 -1.73 22.95
C VAL A 211 -6.06 -1.00 23.75
N PRO A 212 -6.07 -1.13 25.08
CA PRO A 212 -7.04 -0.43 25.93
C PRO A 212 -6.91 1.11 25.82
N PRO A 213 -7.96 1.88 26.18
CA PRO A 213 -8.02 3.34 26.01
C PRO A 213 -6.86 4.13 26.62
N ASP A 214 -6.34 3.68 27.77
CA ASP A 214 -5.17 4.26 28.44
C ASP A 214 -3.87 4.16 27.62
N GLN A 215 -3.84 3.29 26.60
CA GLN A 215 -2.70 3.10 25.69
C GLN A 215 -2.92 3.70 24.30
N TRP A 216 -4.06 4.35 24.02
CA TRP A 216 -4.34 4.92 22.71
C TRP A 216 -3.34 6.00 22.31
N GLU A 217 -2.84 6.77 23.27
CA GLU A 217 -1.78 7.75 23.03
C GLU A 217 -0.49 7.09 22.52
N ASN A 218 -0.09 5.97 23.12
CA ASN A 218 1.08 5.20 22.70
C ASN A 218 0.87 4.59 21.31
N TRP A 219 -0.32 4.07 21.03
CA TRP A 219 -0.69 3.57 19.71
C TRP A 219 -0.62 4.66 18.64
N TYR A 220 -1.12 5.86 18.95
CA TYR A 220 -1.09 7.02 18.07
C TYR A 220 0.33 7.53 17.83
N ASN A 221 1.14 7.70 18.87
CA ASN A 221 2.49 8.26 18.77
C ASN A 221 3.48 7.38 18.00
N ARG A 222 3.20 6.08 17.90
CA ARG A 222 3.97 5.20 17.02
C ARG A 222 3.73 5.49 15.55
N ASP A 223 2.50 5.87 15.21
CA ASP A 223 2.07 5.94 13.83
C ASP A 223 0.78 6.76 13.64
N SER A 224 0.92 8.09 13.66
CA SER A 224 -0.21 9.03 13.73
C SER A 224 -1.14 8.98 12.52
N TRP A 225 -0.66 8.49 11.37
CA TRP A 225 -1.47 8.34 10.15
C TRP A 225 -2.65 7.37 10.32
N LYS A 226 -2.60 6.47 11.33
CA LYS A 226 -3.64 5.46 11.58
C LYS A 226 -4.97 6.12 11.94
N ILE A 227 -4.93 7.36 12.45
CA ILE A 227 -6.12 8.16 12.75
C ILE A 227 -7.00 8.31 11.51
N PHE A 228 -6.42 8.56 10.33
CA PHE A 228 -7.17 8.83 9.10
C PHE A 228 -7.87 7.60 8.53
N ARG A 229 -7.41 6.40 8.91
CA ARG A 229 -8.04 5.15 8.50
C ARG A 229 -9.36 4.86 9.20
N TYR A 230 -9.67 5.58 10.28
CA TYR A 230 -11.00 5.58 10.88
C TYR A 230 -12.08 5.87 9.83
N TRP A 231 -11.93 6.95 9.05
CA TRP A 231 -12.91 7.32 8.03
C TRP A 231 -12.96 6.34 6.86
N LYS A 232 -11.84 5.71 6.49
CA LYS A 232 -11.83 4.62 5.50
C LYS A 232 -12.73 3.47 5.96
N LEU A 233 -12.63 3.07 7.23
CA LEU A 233 -13.45 1.99 7.79
C LEU A 233 -14.92 2.42 7.95
N ARG A 234 -15.18 3.65 8.42
CA ARG A 234 -16.54 4.23 8.45
C ARG A 234 -17.19 4.20 7.06
N ALA A 235 -16.45 4.56 6.00
CA ALA A 235 -16.94 4.53 4.63
C ALA A 235 -17.26 3.10 4.12
N LYS A 236 -16.65 2.07 4.71
CA LYS A 236 -16.97 0.64 4.50
C LYS A 236 -18.14 0.15 5.38
N GLY A 237 -18.78 1.03 6.14
CA GLY A 237 -19.92 0.73 7.01
C GLY A 237 -19.54 0.18 8.38
N TYR A 238 -18.30 0.39 8.82
CA TYR A 238 -17.90 0.07 10.18
C TYR A 238 -18.35 1.15 11.16
N THR A 239 -18.54 0.77 12.42
CA THR A 239 -18.94 1.65 13.53
C THR A 239 -17.97 1.53 14.70
N ALA A 240 -17.81 2.61 15.46
CA ALA A 240 -17.10 2.52 16.74
C ALA A 240 -17.91 1.69 17.76
N PRO A 241 -17.26 1.04 18.74
CA PRO A 241 -17.96 0.34 19.81
C PRO A 241 -18.67 1.30 20.78
N ASP A 242 -18.13 2.51 20.96
CA ASP A 242 -18.58 3.53 21.90
C ASP A 242 -18.14 4.93 21.43
N ASP A 243 -18.53 5.97 22.17
CA ASP A 243 -18.21 7.37 21.87
C ASP A 243 -16.79 7.79 22.25
N ALA A 244 -16.07 6.96 23.02
CA ALA A 244 -14.70 7.27 23.43
C ALA A 244 -13.77 7.27 22.21
N LEU A 245 -13.90 6.27 21.32
CA LEU A 245 -13.07 6.20 20.12
C LEU A 245 -13.28 7.40 19.18
N PRO A 246 -14.50 7.75 18.72
CA PRO A 246 -14.74 8.94 17.91
C PRO A 246 -14.21 10.23 18.55
N SER A 247 -14.32 10.37 19.87
CA SER A 247 -13.80 11.52 20.62
C SER A 247 -12.27 11.59 20.57
N PHE A 248 -11.59 10.45 20.75
CA PHE A 248 -10.14 10.36 20.61
C PHE A 248 -9.68 10.70 19.18
N ILE A 249 -10.32 10.11 18.16
CA ILE A 249 -10.04 10.40 16.74
C ILE A 249 -10.20 11.89 16.45
N LYS A 250 -11.30 12.51 16.90
CA LYS A 250 -11.58 13.93 16.74
C LYS A 250 -10.45 14.79 17.34
N ASN A 251 -10.10 14.54 18.59
CA ASN A 251 -9.08 15.34 19.30
C ASN A 251 -7.71 15.23 18.62
N LYS A 252 -7.27 14.01 18.29
CA LYS A 252 -5.98 13.80 17.62
C LYS A 252 -5.94 14.36 16.20
N THR A 253 -7.06 14.32 15.50
CA THR A 253 -7.13 14.98 14.19
C THR A 253 -6.94 16.48 14.30
N LYS A 254 -7.60 17.13 15.28
CA LYS A 254 -7.40 18.57 15.52
C LYS A 254 -5.95 18.90 15.86
N GLU A 255 -5.27 18.06 16.62
CA GLU A 255 -3.83 18.23 16.92
C GLU A 255 -2.98 18.13 15.65
N ILE A 256 -3.20 17.09 14.82
CA ILE A 256 -2.46 16.88 13.57
C ILE A 256 -2.69 18.03 12.58
N LEU A 257 -3.91 18.55 12.47
CA LEU A 257 -4.22 19.59 11.50
C LEU A 257 -3.64 20.98 11.84
N LYS A 258 -3.07 21.15 13.04
CA LYS A 258 -2.31 22.36 13.41
C LYS A 258 -0.88 22.38 12.86
N ILE A 259 -0.36 21.24 12.40
CA ILE A 259 1.01 21.13 11.89
C ILE A 259 1.02 20.91 10.38
N LYS A 260 1.94 21.58 9.68
CA LYS A 260 2.03 21.55 8.21
C LYS A 260 2.13 20.13 7.64
N ASP A 261 2.97 19.28 8.24
CA ASP A 261 3.13 17.89 7.80
C ASP A 261 1.90 17.04 8.10
N GLY A 262 1.16 17.38 9.15
CA GLY A 262 -0.13 16.76 9.47
C GLY A 262 -1.20 17.08 8.43
N ILE A 263 -1.29 18.34 8.00
CA ILE A 263 -2.18 18.76 6.89
C ILE A 263 -1.84 17.99 5.60
N LYS A 264 -0.54 17.90 5.26
CA LYS A 264 -0.08 17.12 4.09
C LYS A 264 -0.48 15.66 4.20
N THR A 265 -0.33 15.06 5.38
CA THR A 265 -0.70 13.67 5.66
C THR A 265 -2.21 13.45 5.57
N PHE A 266 -3.01 14.40 6.04
CA PHE A 266 -4.47 14.37 5.91
C PHE A 266 -4.89 14.37 4.44
N LYS A 267 -4.36 15.29 3.63
CA LYS A 267 -4.62 15.35 2.17
C LYS A 267 -4.23 14.06 1.45
N LYS A 268 -3.04 13.53 1.77
CA LYS A 268 -2.56 12.25 1.21
C LYS A 268 -3.48 11.10 1.58
N SER A 269 -3.91 11.02 2.84
CA SER A 269 -4.81 9.97 3.31
C SER A 269 -6.19 10.08 2.69
N PHE A 270 -6.73 11.30 2.58
CA PHE A 270 -8.00 11.57 1.91
C PHE A 270 -7.95 11.15 0.44
N CYS A 271 -6.92 11.57 -0.30
CA CYS A 271 -6.74 11.18 -1.70
C CYS A 271 -6.67 9.64 -1.86
N LYS A 272 -5.87 8.98 -1.02
CA LYS A 272 -5.69 7.53 -1.05
C LYS A 272 -6.98 6.77 -0.70
N TYR A 273 -7.74 7.21 0.30
CA TYR A 273 -8.87 6.43 0.81
C TYR A 273 -10.19 6.78 0.16
N ALA A 274 -10.43 8.06 -0.15
CA ALA A 274 -11.67 8.49 -0.81
C ALA A 274 -11.70 8.13 -2.29
N PHE A 275 -10.54 8.23 -2.96
CA PHE A 275 -10.47 8.09 -4.42
C PHE A 275 -9.58 6.95 -4.90
N SER A 276 -8.88 6.24 -4.01
CA SER A 276 -7.79 5.32 -4.41
C SER A 276 -6.74 6.03 -5.27
N GLY A 277 -6.56 7.33 -5.05
CA GLY A 277 -5.65 8.17 -5.83
C GLY A 277 -4.27 8.32 -5.19
N GLU A 278 -3.39 8.98 -5.93
CA GLU A 278 -2.05 9.37 -5.50
C GLU A 278 -1.98 10.89 -5.28
N TYR A 279 -1.58 11.30 -4.08
CA TYR A 279 -1.34 12.70 -3.79
C TYR A 279 0.01 13.13 -4.37
N LYS A 280 0.01 14.18 -5.21
CA LYS A 280 1.22 14.81 -5.78
C LYS A 280 1.19 16.30 -5.52
N LYS A 281 2.38 16.90 -5.40
CA LYS A 281 2.55 18.35 -5.35
C LYS A 281 3.35 18.78 -6.58
N CYS A 282 2.70 19.49 -7.50
CA CYS A 282 3.25 19.94 -8.78
C CYS A 282 3.16 21.46 -8.86
N ASP A 283 4.29 22.14 -9.05
CA ASP A 283 4.35 23.61 -9.22
C ASP A 283 3.60 24.39 -8.13
N GLY A 284 3.74 23.93 -6.88
CA GLY A 284 3.04 24.52 -5.73
C GLY A 284 1.57 24.11 -5.58
N ARG A 285 0.95 23.51 -6.60
CA ARG A 285 -0.41 22.95 -6.55
C ARG A 285 -0.40 21.56 -5.95
N GLU A 286 -1.44 21.24 -5.19
CA GLU A 286 -1.64 19.94 -4.57
C GLU A 286 -2.76 19.21 -5.31
N ASN A 287 -2.42 18.06 -5.89
CA ASN A 287 -3.29 17.29 -6.75
C ASN A 287 -3.49 15.88 -6.17
N CYS A 288 -4.70 15.35 -6.33
CA CYS A 288 -5.03 13.96 -6.15
C CYS A 288 -5.23 13.34 -7.53
N ILE A 289 -4.26 12.54 -7.96
CA ILE A 289 -4.29 11.84 -9.25
C ILE A 289 -5.05 10.53 -9.08
N VAL A 290 -6.23 10.43 -9.69
CA VAL A 290 -7.10 9.26 -9.58
C VAL A 290 -6.92 8.37 -10.81
N PRO A 291 -6.68 7.05 -10.65
CA PRO A 291 -6.45 6.17 -11.77
C PRO A 291 -7.69 6.04 -12.67
N HIS A 292 -7.46 5.91 -13.97
CA HIS A 292 -8.50 5.54 -14.94
C HIS A 292 -8.87 4.04 -14.77
N PRO A 293 -10.15 3.63 -14.94
CA PRO A 293 -11.33 4.44 -15.26
C PRO A 293 -12.03 5.03 -14.03
N ALA A 294 -11.49 4.87 -12.81
CA ALA A 294 -12.17 5.25 -11.58
C ALA A 294 -12.48 6.77 -11.47
N CYS A 295 -11.92 7.57 -12.36
CA CYS A 295 -12.05 9.02 -12.40
C CYS A 295 -12.88 9.55 -13.60
N THR A 296 -13.31 8.69 -14.54
CA THR A 296 -14.01 9.15 -15.76
C THR A 296 -15.41 9.68 -15.48
N ASP A 297 -16.00 9.26 -14.37
CA ASP A 297 -17.31 9.69 -13.93
C ASP A 297 -17.19 10.76 -12.83
N SER A 298 -17.34 12.02 -13.23
CA SER A 298 -17.30 13.16 -12.32
C SER A 298 -18.42 13.13 -11.26
N VAL A 299 -19.57 12.53 -11.57
CA VAL A 299 -20.68 12.37 -10.62
C VAL A 299 -20.26 11.37 -9.55
N GLN A 300 -19.73 10.21 -9.94
CA GLN A 300 -19.22 9.20 -8.99
C GLN A 300 -18.08 9.76 -8.10
N LEU A 301 -17.18 10.58 -8.65
CA LEU A 301 -16.14 11.22 -7.86
C LEU A 301 -16.72 12.19 -6.82
N ASN A 302 -17.71 13.00 -7.20
CA ASN A 302 -18.38 13.91 -6.28
C ASN A 302 -19.17 13.15 -5.20
N GLU A 303 -19.84 12.05 -5.54
CA GLU A 303 -20.50 11.19 -4.57
C GLU A 303 -19.52 10.60 -3.55
N LYS A 304 -18.37 10.07 -4.01
CA LYS A 304 -17.30 9.59 -3.13
C LYS A 304 -16.78 10.69 -2.21
N ARG A 305 -16.56 11.90 -2.76
CA ARG A 305 -16.12 13.08 -2.00
C ARG A 305 -17.13 13.40 -0.91
N ASN A 306 -18.40 13.59 -1.27
CA ASN A 306 -19.47 13.98 -0.36
C ASN A 306 -19.72 12.93 0.72
N LYS A 307 -19.61 11.63 0.38
CA LYS A 307 -19.67 10.55 1.36
C LYS A 307 -18.58 10.68 2.42
N TYR A 308 -17.33 10.90 2.02
CA TYR A 308 -16.25 11.09 2.99
C TYR A 308 -16.36 12.41 3.75
N TYR A 309 -16.78 13.50 3.10
CA TYR A 309 -17.04 14.79 3.75
C TYR A 309 -18.07 14.63 4.87
N GLY A 310 -19.19 13.97 4.62
CA GLY A 310 -20.21 13.73 5.64
C GLY A 310 -19.69 12.94 6.83
N LEU A 311 -18.85 11.91 6.61
CA LEU A 311 -18.25 11.13 7.71
C LEU A 311 -17.23 11.92 8.53
N ILE A 312 -16.48 12.82 7.89
CA ILE A 312 -15.53 13.70 8.57
C ILE A 312 -16.28 14.78 9.35
N GLU A 313 -17.30 15.38 8.74
CA GLU A 313 -18.19 16.37 9.36
C GLU A 313 -18.89 15.81 10.60
N GLU A 314 -19.49 14.61 10.50
CA GLU A 314 -20.14 13.94 11.63
C GLU A 314 -19.20 13.81 12.83
N ASN A 315 -17.92 13.51 12.59
CA ASN A 315 -16.95 13.32 13.67
C ASN A 315 -16.33 14.63 14.18
N LEU A 316 -15.95 15.55 13.29
CA LEU A 316 -15.25 16.78 13.65
C LEU A 316 -16.19 17.92 14.06
N GLY A 317 -17.47 17.88 13.64
CA GLY A 317 -18.47 18.91 13.91
C GLY A 317 -18.06 20.27 13.32
N GLU A 318 -18.24 21.35 14.08
CA GLU A 318 -17.89 22.72 13.63
C GLU A 318 -16.43 22.86 13.16
N TYR A 319 -15.49 22.12 13.76
CA TYR A 319 -14.09 22.14 13.30
C TYR A 319 -13.91 21.71 11.84
N TRP A 320 -14.79 20.84 11.32
CA TRP A 320 -14.80 20.52 9.91
C TRP A 320 -15.16 21.74 9.06
N LYS A 321 -16.24 22.44 9.42
CA LYS A 321 -16.76 23.59 8.67
C LYS A 321 -15.77 24.75 8.68
N ASP A 322 -15.18 25.03 9.84
CA ASP A 322 -14.35 26.21 10.08
C ASP A 322 -12.92 26.05 9.57
N GLU A 323 -12.34 24.84 9.71
CA GLU A 323 -10.92 24.62 9.45
C GLU A 323 -10.66 23.51 8.44
N ALA A 324 -11.11 22.28 8.72
CA ALA A 324 -10.61 21.11 7.99
C ALA A 324 -11.14 20.99 6.55
N LYS A 325 -12.36 21.46 6.26
CA LYS A 325 -12.97 21.39 4.93
C LYS A 325 -12.18 22.21 3.91
N ALA A 326 -11.79 23.43 4.26
CA ALA A 326 -11.01 24.31 3.39
C ALA A 326 -9.66 23.69 2.99
N LEU A 327 -9.06 22.86 3.86
CA LEU A 327 -7.84 22.13 3.52
C LEU A 327 -8.07 21.16 2.36
N LEU A 328 -9.19 20.44 2.34
CA LEU A 328 -9.50 19.48 1.28
C LEU A 328 -10.10 20.11 0.03
N ASP A 329 -10.83 21.22 0.15
CA ASP A 329 -11.37 21.93 -1.01
C ASP A 329 -10.27 22.50 -1.93
N ASN A 330 -9.09 22.78 -1.36
CA ASN A 330 -7.91 23.21 -2.10
C ASN A 330 -7.16 22.06 -2.82
N LEU A 331 -7.58 20.80 -2.62
CA LEU A 331 -6.98 19.65 -3.29
C LEU A 331 -7.64 19.45 -4.66
N SER A 332 -6.89 19.71 -5.73
CA SER A 332 -7.35 19.43 -7.10
C SER A 332 -7.51 17.92 -7.30
N ILE A 333 -8.56 17.47 -7.97
CA ILE A 333 -8.73 16.05 -8.34
C ILE A 333 -8.56 15.94 -9.84
N GLU A 334 -7.54 15.20 -10.27
CA GLU A 334 -7.17 15.04 -11.67
C GLU A 334 -7.25 13.56 -12.07
N CYS A 335 -7.70 13.32 -13.28
CA CYS A 335 -7.66 11.97 -13.87
C CYS A 335 -6.25 11.64 -14.35
N ALA A 336 -5.74 10.46 -14.01
CA ALA A 336 -4.62 9.88 -14.73
C ALA A 336 -5.01 9.71 -16.20
N SER A 337 -4.21 10.24 -17.13
CA SER A 337 -4.48 10.09 -18.56
C SER A 337 -4.45 8.61 -18.94
N SER A 338 -5.50 8.13 -19.64
CA SER A 338 -5.55 6.76 -20.19
C SER A 338 -4.43 6.47 -21.20
N LYS A 339 -3.76 7.53 -21.69
CA LYS A 339 -2.54 7.44 -22.48
C LYS A 339 -1.36 7.11 -21.56
N GLY A 340 -1.36 5.90 -21.00
CA GLY A 340 -0.09 5.20 -20.89
C GLY A 340 0.45 5.17 -22.31
N GLY A 341 1.54 5.89 -22.57
CA GLY A 341 2.23 5.73 -23.83
C GLY A 341 2.49 4.24 -23.95
N SER A 342 1.96 3.58 -24.99
CA SER A 342 2.58 2.33 -25.40
C SER A 342 4.03 2.73 -25.65
N VAL A 343 4.93 2.25 -24.81
CA VAL A 343 6.35 2.37 -25.07
C VAL A 343 6.55 1.45 -26.27
N SER A 344 6.37 2.02 -27.45
CA SER A 344 6.63 1.36 -28.72
C SER A 344 8.08 0.91 -28.70
N SER A 345 8.31 -0.40 -28.56
CA SER A 345 9.65 -1.01 -28.53
C SER A 345 10.48 -0.70 -29.78
N SER A 346 9.88 -0.10 -30.82
CA SER A 346 10.56 0.36 -32.03
C SER A 346 11.45 1.60 -31.87
N ARG A 347 11.40 2.34 -30.75
CA ARG A 347 12.26 3.54 -30.55
C ARG A 347 13.65 3.28 -29.99
N TYR A 348 13.99 2.04 -29.62
CA TYR A 348 15.32 1.68 -29.13
C TYR A 348 16.32 1.25 -30.21
N SER A 349 15.89 1.10 -31.47
CA SER A 349 16.79 0.74 -32.58
C SER A 349 17.62 1.93 -33.11
N SER A 350 17.18 3.17 -32.91
CA SER A 350 17.88 4.36 -33.44
C SER A 350 18.66 5.19 -32.40
N LEU A 351 18.65 4.81 -31.12
CA LEU A 351 19.34 5.52 -30.04
C LEU A 351 20.71 4.93 -29.67
N LEU A 352 21.14 3.85 -30.32
CA LEU A 352 22.45 3.24 -30.08
C LEU A 352 23.64 3.96 -30.75
N ASN A 353 23.42 5.07 -31.46
CA ASN A 353 24.47 5.81 -32.16
C ASN A 353 24.70 7.27 -31.69
N VAL A 354 24.05 7.75 -30.61
CA VAL A 354 24.16 9.18 -30.20
C VAL A 354 24.39 9.39 -28.70
N LEU A 355 25.04 8.46 -27.97
CA LEU A 355 25.40 8.70 -26.56
C LEU A 355 26.90 8.54 -26.29
N LEU A 356 27.65 9.56 -26.74
CA LEU A 356 28.83 10.07 -26.06
C LEU A 356 28.66 11.59 -25.88
N GLN A 357 27.88 12.00 -24.87
CA GLN A 357 28.09 13.23 -24.11
C GLN A 357 27.12 13.28 -22.91
N ARG A 358 27.70 13.63 -21.76
CA ARG A 358 27.08 13.61 -20.43
C ARG A 358 26.03 14.72 -20.25
N GLY A 359 25.00 14.39 -19.49
CA GLY A 359 24.05 15.33 -18.90
C GLY A 359 22.74 14.62 -18.57
N ASP A 360 22.62 14.08 -17.36
CA ASP A 360 21.37 13.46 -16.88
C ASP A 360 20.24 14.51 -16.83
N PRO A 361 19.07 14.24 -17.41
CA PRO A 361 17.85 14.91 -17.02
C PRO A 361 17.22 14.19 -15.82
N SER A 362 16.97 14.96 -14.75
CA SER A 362 16.03 14.60 -13.67
C SER A 362 14.65 14.31 -14.27
N PRO A 363 13.90 13.29 -13.79
CA PRO A 363 12.54 13.05 -14.25
C PRO A 363 11.60 14.10 -13.64
N ALA A 364 11.34 15.16 -14.39
CA ALA A 364 10.18 16.01 -14.18
C ALA A 364 9.04 15.45 -15.03
N ASP A 365 8.00 14.91 -14.39
CA ASP A 365 6.71 14.70 -15.05
C ASP A 365 5.56 15.11 -14.12
N CYS A 366 5.38 16.43 -14.05
CA CYS A 366 4.06 17.05 -13.96
C CYS A 366 3.73 17.48 -15.38
N ASN A 367 2.71 16.85 -15.98
CA ASN A 367 2.41 16.94 -17.40
C ASN A 367 1.93 18.35 -17.78
N THR A 368 2.84 19.28 -18.03
CA THR A 368 2.53 20.57 -18.66
C THR A 368 3.01 20.54 -20.09
N GLY A 369 2.09 20.24 -21.00
CA GLY A 369 2.24 20.63 -22.40
C GLY A 369 2.25 22.16 -22.50
N ASN A 370 3.42 22.77 -22.35
CA ASN A 370 3.65 24.14 -22.81
C ASN A 370 5.08 24.33 -23.31
N LYS A 371 5.21 24.45 -24.63
CA LYS A 371 6.45 24.70 -25.36
C LYS A 371 6.84 26.16 -25.21
N THR A 372 7.61 26.54 -24.19
CA THR A 372 8.48 27.73 -24.23
C THR A 372 9.37 27.76 -23.00
N ASN A 373 10.60 27.22 -23.10
CA ASN A 373 11.76 27.61 -22.27
C ASN A 373 13.02 26.83 -22.70
N GLN A 374 13.45 27.00 -23.96
CA GLN A 374 14.76 26.52 -24.43
C GLN A 374 15.81 27.63 -24.58
N PHE A 375 15.51 28.88 -24.21
CA PHE A 375 16.38 30.02 -24.52
C PHE A 375 17.27 30.55 -23.39
N LEU A 376 17.18 30.01 -22.16
CA LEU A 376 17.94 30.57 -21.02
C LEU A 376 19.17 29.76 -20.59
N ILE A 377 19.39 28.55 -21.12
CA ILE A 377 20.52 27.68 -20.71
C ILE A 377 21.79 27.91 -21.54
N LEU A 378 21.69 28.59 -22.69
CA LEU A 378 22.82 28.84 -23.59
C LEU A 378 23.77 29.96 -23.14
N ILE A 379 23.40 30.78 -22.14
CA ILE A 379 24.24 31.91 -21.69
C ILE A 379 25.20 31.50 -20.56
N ILE A 380 24.87 30.47 -19.77
CA ILE A 380 25.70 30.05 -18.62
C ILE A 380 26.89 29.18 -19.06
N VAL A 381 26.77 28.43 -20.16
CA VAL A 381 27.85 27.56 -20.66
C VAL A 381 28.97 28.37 -21.35
N GLY A 382 28.67 29.56 -21.88
CA GLY A 382 29.66 30.43 -22.51
C GLY A 382 30.66 31.06 -21.52
N MET A 383 30.25 31.32 -20.27
CA MET A 383 31.11 32.01 -19.29
C MET A 383 32.10 31.09 -18.56
N VAL A 384 31.84 29.77 -18.53
CA VAL A 384 32.72 28.81 -17.84
C VAL A 384 33.92 28.41 -18.71
N ILE A 385 33.81 28.48 -20.04
CA ILE A 385 34.92 28.14 -20.96
C ILE A 385 36.00 29.23 -20.98
N GLN A 386 35.67 30.48 -20.62
CA GLN A 386 36.64 31.58 -20.62
C GLN A 386 37.51 31.66 -19.35
N TYR A 387 37.12 30.97 -18.27
CA TYR A 387 37.87 30.97 -16.99
C TYR A 387 38.80 29.77 -16.78
N CYS A 388 38.68 28.70 -17.58
CA CYS A 388 39.56 27.54 -17.48
C CYS A 388 40.81 27.59 -18.39
N GLY A 389 40.97 28.65 -19.19
CA GLY A 389 42.11 28.83 -20.11
C GLY A 389 43.31 29.61 -19.55
N LEU A 390 43.29 30.04 -18.29
CA LEU A 390 44.32 30.93 -17.70
C LEU A 390 45.08 30.32 -16.50
N LEU A 391 44.99 29.00 -16.29
CA LEU A 391 45.75 28.30 -15.24
C LEU A 391 46.69 27.21 -15.78
N TYR A 392 47.10 27.33 -17.05
CA TYR A 392 48.19 26.55 -17.62
C TYR A 392 48.94 27.43 -18.64
N ILE A 393 49.83 28.29 -18.12
CA ILE A 393 51.16 28.68 -18.65
C ILE A 393 51.96 29.14 -17.42
#